data_AF-U5U1F3-F1
#
_entry.id   AF-U5U1F3-F1
#
_cell.length_a   1.000
_cell.length_b   1.000
_cell.length_c   1.000
_cell.angle_alpha   90.00
_cell.angle_beta   90.00
_cell.angle_gamma   90.00
#
_symmetry.space_group_name_H-M   'P 1'
#
loop_
_entity.id
_entity.type
_entity.pdbx_description
1 polymer ?
#
loop_
_entity_poly.entity_id
_entity_poly.type
_entity_poly.pdbx_seq_one_letter_code
_entity_poly.pdbx_strand_id
1 'polypeptide(L)'
;FCEKIFGPTRDWECYCGKYKRVRFKGIICERCGVEVTRAKVRRERMGHIELAAPVTHIWYFKGVPSRLGYLLDLAPKDLEKIIYFAAYVIVGVDEELRHNELSTLEAEMEVEKKAVADQRDADLEARAQKLEADLAELEAEGAKSDVRRKVKDGGEREMRQLRDRAQRELDRLDEIWSTFTKLSVKQLIVDEVLYRELIDRYGEYFTGAMGAESIQKLMENFDIDAEAESLRETIRSGKGQKKLRALKRLKVVAAFQANGNSPMGMVLDAVPVIPPELRPMVQLDGGRFATSDLNDLYRRVINRNNRLKRLIDLGAPEIIVNNEKRMLQESVDALFDNGRRGRPVTGPGNRPLKSLSDLLKGKQGRFRQNLLGKRVDYSGRSVIVVGPQLKLHQCGLPKLMALELFKPFVMKRLVDLNHAQNIKSAKRMVERQRPQVWDVLEEVIAEHPVLLNRAPTLHRLGIQAFEPQLVEGKA
;
A
#
# COMPACT_ATOMS: atom_id res chain seq x y z
N PHE A 1 -20.60 1.19 -1.57
CA PHE A 1 -21.02 1.67 -2.91
C PHE A 1 -21.98 2.87 -2.79
N CYS A 2 -21.67 3.83 -1.91
CA CYS A 2 -22.58 4.92 -1.53
C CYS A 2 -22.96 5.80 -2.73
N GLU A 3 -24.27 5.96 -3.00
CA GLU A 3 -24.74 6.78 -4.11
C GLU A 3 -24.55 8.29 -3.86
N LYS A 4 -24.56 8.71 -2.59
CA LYS A 4 -24.34 10.11 -2.21
C LYS A 4 -22.95 10.60 -2.64
N ILE A 5 -21.94 9.73 -2.56
CA ILE A 5 -20.55 10.06 -2.88
C ILE A 5 -20.26 9.81 -4.37
N PHE A 6 -20.55 8.59 -4.84
CA PHE A 6 -20.13 8.17 -6.17
C PHE A 6 -21.12 8.52 -7.29
N GLY A 7 -22.35 8.90 -6.95
CA GLY A 7 -23.44 9.18 -7.90
C GLY A 7 -24.50 8.06 -7.96
N PRO A 8 -25.57 8.26 -8.73
CA PRO A 8 -26.74 7.36 -8.71
C PRO A 8 -26.51 6.04 -9.46
N THR A 9 -27.07 4.94 -8.97
CA THR A 9 -26.94 3.61 -9.62
C THR A 9 -27.72 3.53 -10.93
N ARG A 10 -28.85 4.24 -11.02
CA ARG A 10 -29.68 4.32 -12.23
C ARG A 10 -29.69 5.73 -12.76
N ASP A 11 -29.80 5.87 -14.07
CA ASP A 11 -29.83 7.18 -14.72
C ASP A 11 -31.00 8.02 -14.22
N TRP A 12 -30.69 9.21 -13.71
CA TRP A 12 -31.67 10.20 -13.25
C TRP A 12 -32.57 9.73 -12.09
N GLU A 13 -32.08 8.83 -11.24
CA GLU A 13 -32.78 8.36 -10.05
C GLU A 13 -31.94 8.55 -8.79
N CYS A 14 -32.50 9.19 -7.77
CA CYS A 14 -31.87 9.28 -6.46
C CYS A 14 -32.17 8.03 -5.60
N TYR A 15 -31.30 7.75 -4.61
CA TYR A 15 -31.43 6.57 -3.72
C TYR A 15 -32.81 6.40 -3.08
N CYS A 16 -33.38 7.48 -2.51
CA CYS A 16 -34.69 7.42 -1.83
C CYS A 16 -35.89 7.37 -2.79
N GLY A 17 -35.67 7.54 -4.10
CA GLY A 17 -36.72 7.54 -5.11
C GLY A 17 -37.60 8.80 -5.16
N LYS A 18 -37.35 9.84 -4.35
CA LYS A 18 -38.09 11.12 -4.39
C LYS A 18 -37.98 11.79 -5.76
N TYR A 19 -36.75 11.93 -6.26
CA TYR A 19 -36.46 12.45 -7.59
C TYR A 19 -36.15 11.29 -8.54
N LYS A 20 -37.00 11.16 -9.54
CA LYS A 20 -36.86 10.25 -10.68
C LYS A 20 -37.19 11.03 -11.95
N ARG A 21 -36.52 10.73 -13.06
CA ARG A 21 -36.65 11.34 -14.40
C ARG A 21 -35.72 12.53 -14.64
N VAL A 22 -35.45 12.76 -15.93
CA VAL A 22 -34.51 13.77 -16.47
C VAL A 22 -34.84 15.21 -16.06
N ARG A 23 -36.11 15.53 -15.77
CA ARG A 23 -36.55 16.88 -15.39
C ARG A 23 -35.87 17.44 -14.13
N PHE A 24 -35.35 16.56 -13.26
CA PHE A 24 -34.69 16.95 -12.02
C PHE A 24 -33.15 16.93 -12.14
N LYS A 25 -32.62 17.02 -13.36
CA LYS A 25 -31.18 17.04 -13.64
C LYS A 25 -30.46 18.08 -12.78
N GLY A 26 -29.39 17.65 -12.10
CA GLY A 26 -28.51 18.51 -11.31
C GLY A 26 -29.03 18.85 -9.91
N ILE A 27 -30.25 18.42 -9.54
CA ILE A 27 -30.77 18.62 -8.19
C ILE A 27 -30.11 17.63 -7.24
N ILE A 28 -29.64 18.13 -6.09
CA ILE A 28 -29.18 17.31 -4.97
C ILE A 28 -30.39 16.99 -4.09
N CYS A 29 -30.62 15.71 -3.83
CA CYS A 29 -31.79 15.32 -3.06
C CYS A 29 -31.67 15.69 -1.58
N GLU A 30 -32.57 16.51 -1.05
CA GLU A 30 -32.62 16.88 0.38
C GLU A 30 -32.67 15.68 1.36
N ARG A 31 -33.25 14.54 0.94
CA ARG A 31 -33.41 13.37 1.81
C ARG A 31 -32.20 12.45 1.82
N CYS A 32 -31.61 12.17 0.66
CA CYS A 32 -30.52 11.20 0.54
C CYS A 32 -29.17 11.81 0.13
N GLY A 33 -29.12 13.10 -0.20
CA GLY A 33 -27.94 13.81 -0.67
C GLY A 33 -27.42 13.36 -2.04
N VAL A 34 -28.14 12.49 -2.76
CA VAL A 34 -27.73 12.00 -4.08
C VAL A 34 -28.07 13.05 -5.13
N GLU A 35 -27.08 13.39 -5.94
CA GLU A 35 -27.25 14.22 -7.13
C GLU A 35 -27.90 13.43 -8.27
N VAL A 36 -28.94 14.00 -8.88
CA VAL A 36 -29.67 13.38 -9.98
C VAL A 36 -28.95 13.64 -11.30
N THR A 37 -28.13 12.67 -11.71
CA THR A 37 -27.33 12.70 -12.94
C THR A 37 -27.30 11.32 -13.61
N ARG A 38 -26.53 11.16 -14.70
CA ARG A 38 -26.33 9.84 -15.34
C ARG A 38 -25.43 8.96 -14.47
N ALA A 39 -25.70 7.65 -14.42
CA ALA A 39 -24.90 6.68 -13.69
C ALA A 39 -23.44 6.62 -14.15
N LYS A 40 -23.14 7.11 -15.38
CA LYS A 40 -21.79 7.20 -15.93
C LYS A 40 -20.79 7.90 -14.99
N VAL A 41 -21.23 8.87 -14.18
CA VAL A 41 -20.37 9.58 -13.22
C VAL A 41 -19.74 8.64 -12.19
N ARG A 42 -20.34 7.46 -11.92
CA ARG A 42 -19.81 6.43 -11.00
C ARG A 42 -18.53 5.76 -11.48
N ARG A 43 -18.11 6.05 -12.71
CA ARG A 43 -16.82 5.62 -13.27
C ARG A 43 -15.71 6.66 -13.09
N GLU A 44 -16.07 7.91 -12.78
CA GLU A 44 -15.15 9.05 -12.78
C GLU A 44 -14.99 9.65 -11.38
N ARG A 45 -16.04 9.62 -10.54
CA ARG A 45 -16.01 10.17 -9.17
C ARG A 45 -15.20 9.29 -8.23
N MET A 46 -14.12 9.82 -7.69
CA MET A 46 -13.34 9.20 -6.61
C MET A 46 -13.96 9.52 -5.25
N GLY A 47 -13.73 8.63 -4.28
CA GLY A 47 -13.92 8.92 -2.87
C GLY A 47 -12.57 9.02 -2.17
N HIS A 48 -12.59 9.25 -0.86
CA HIS A 48 -11.39 9.10 -0.03
C HIS A 48 -11.78 8.53 1.35
N ILE A 49 -10.79 8.04 2.08
CA ILE A 49 -10.89 7.58 3.46
C ILE A 49 -9.92 8.42 4.27
N GLU A 50 -10.42 9.24 5.18
CA GLU A 50 -9.60 9.92 6.19
C GLU A 50 -9.13 8.93 7.24
N LEU A 51 -7.83 8.78 7.35
CA LEU A 51 -7.19 7.87 8.29
C LEU A 51 -7.12 8.50 9.67
N ALA A 52 -7.26 7.66 10.71
CA ALA A 52 -7.11 8.07 12.10
C ALA A 52 -5.64 8.17 12.54
N ALA A 53 -4.74 7.57 11.76
CA ALA A 53 -3.30 7.71 11.93
C ALA A 53 -2.64 7.80 10.56
N PRO A 54 -1.55 8.57 10.42
CA PRO A 54 -0.78 8.65 9.18
C PRO A 54 -0.23 7.29 8.78
N VAL A 55 -0.08 7.07 7.47
CA VAL A 55 0.39 5.81 6.89
C VAL A 55 1.36 6.09 5.75
N THR A 56 2.51 5.41 5.72
CA THR A 56 3.46 5.57 4.61
C THR A 56 2.98 4.84 3.35
N HIS A 57 3.24 5.40 2.18
CA HIS A 57 2.94 4.71 0.93
C HIS A 57 4.07 3.71 0.57
N ILE A 58 3.71 2.43 0.47
CA ILE A 58 4.66 1.30 0.34
C ILE A 58 5.67 1.42 -0.82
N TRP A 59 5.32 2.06 -1.94
CA TRP A 59 6.24 2.26 -3.06
C TRP A 59 7.49 3.08 -2.69
N TYR A 60 7.36 4.07 -1.79
CA TYR A 60 8.49 4.92 -1.38
C TYR A 60 9.34 4.27 -0.28
N PHE A 61 8.73 3.37 0.48
CA PHE A 61 9.39 2.61 1.53
C PHE A 61 10.07 1.33 1.01
N LYS A 62 9.32 0.36 0.46
CA LYS A 62 9.82 -0.92 -0.08
C LYS A 62 10.24 -0.86 -1.56
N GLY A 63 10.17 0.30 -2.19
CA GLY A 63 10.86 0.52 -3.48
C GLY A 63 12.35 0.26 -3.30
N VAL A 64 13.01 -0.35 -4.29
CA VAL A 64 14.46 -0.54 -4.28
C VAL A 64 15.07 0.38 -5.34
N PRO A 65 15.86 1.39 -4.96
CA PRO A 65 16.19 1.81 -3.59
C PRO A 65 15.04 2.53 -2.86
N SER A 66 15.05 2.48 -1.53
CA SER A 66 14.03 3.15 -0.69
C SER A 66 14.19 4.66 -0.80
N ARG A 67 13.10 5.35 -1.17
CA ARG A 67 13.10 6.81 -1.34
C ARG A 67 13.13 7.51 0.00
N LEU A 68 12.32 7.02 0.94
CA LEU A 68 12.32 7.49 2.33
C LEU A 68 13.68 7.25 3.01
N GLY A 69 14.28 6.07 2.81
CA GLY A 69 15.60 5.78 3.39
C GLY A 69 16.70 6.69 2.85
N TYR A 70 16.66 7.07 1.57
CA TYR A 70 17.63 8.01 1.01
C TYR A 70 17.40 9.46 1.43
N LEU A 71 16.13 9.87 1.60
CA LEU A 71 15.79 11.20 2.07
C LEU A 71 16.27 11.40 3.52
N LEU A 72 15.88 10.50 4.43
CA LEU A 72 16.15 10.62 5.87
C LEU A 72 17.50 10.04 6.31
N ASP A 73 18.28 9.48 5.39
CA ASP A 73 19.51 8.70 5.64
C ASP A 73 19.36 7.45 6.53
N LEU A 74 18.14 6.92 6.63
CA LEU A 74 17.84 5.74 7.43
C LEU A 74 18.02 4.45 6.63
N ALA A 75 18.56 3.42 7.27
CA ALA A 75 18.65 2.11 6.64
C ALA A 75 17.24 1.52 6.42
N PRO A 76 16.97 0.80 5.32
CA PRO A 76 15.65 0.25 5.05
C PRO A 76 15.12 -0.72 6.13
N LYS A 77 16.01 -1.41 6.84
CA LYS A 77 15.66 -2.30 7.96
C LYS A 77 15.21 -1.52 9.20
N ASP A 78 15.86 -0.38 9.46
CA ASP A 78 15.54 0.48 10.60
C ASP A 78 14.22 1.21 10.34
N LEU A 79 14.04 1.70 9.12
CA LEU A 79 12.78 2.30 8.68
C LEU A 79 11.61 1.30 8.75
N GLU A 80 11.87 0.02 8.50
CA GLU A 80 10.87 -1.04 8.71
C GLU A 80 10.50 -1.20 10.19
N LYS A 81 11.46 -1.13 11.10
CA LYS A 81 11.16 -1.20 12.53
C LYS A 81 10.32 0.00 12.98
N ILE A 82 10.61 1.19 12.48
CA ILE A 82 9.86 2.41 12.82
C ILE A 82 8.41 2.32 12.32
N ILE A 83 8.22 2.13 11.01
CA ILE A 83 6.89 2.21 10.37
C ILE A 83 5.91 1.15 10.91
N TYR A 84 6.42 -0.05 11.26
CA TYR A 84 5.60 -1.14 11.77
C TYR A 84 5.64 -1.28 13.30
N PHE A 85 5.92 -0.19 14.02
CA PHE A 85 5.79 -0.11 15.48
C PHE A 85 6.63 -1.16 16.24
N ALA A 86 7.87 -1.41 15.77
CA ALA A 86 8.82 -2.30 16.44
C ALA A 86 10.00 -1.55 17.10
N ALA A 87 10.17 -0.26 16.81
CA ALA A 87 11.16 0.59 17.47
C ALA A 87 10.68 2.05 17.49
N TYR A 88 11.12 2.81 18.49
CA TYR A 88 10.93 4.25 18.58
C TYR A 88 12.03 4.96 17.80
N VAL A 89 11.72 6.17 17.32
CA VAL A 89 12.71 7.08 16.73
C VAL A 89 12.60 8.45 17.38
N ILE A 90 13.75 9.07 17.61
CA ILE A 90 13.82 10.42 18.16
C ILE A 90 13.55 11.44 17.06
N VAL A 91 12.56 12.29 17.28
CA VAL A 91 12.07 13.30 16.34
C VAL A 91 12.71 14.67 16.62
N GLY A 92 12.90 15.00 17.89
CA GLY A 92 13.52 16.25 18.32
C GLY A 92 14.26 16.05 19.65
N VAL A 93 15.34 16.82 19.83
CA VAL A 93 16.13 16.89 21.07
C VAL A 93 16.39 18.35 21.34
N ASP A 94 16.13 18.80 22.55
CA ASP A 94 16.51 20.13 23.01
C ASP A 94 17.94 20.08 23.55
N GLU A 95 18.90 20.48 22.71
CA GLU A 95 20.31 20.42 23.07
C GLU A 95 20.70 21.51 24.09
N GLU A 96 20.02 22.66 24.06
CA GLU A 96 20.31 23.77 24.97
C GLU A 96 19.84 23.45 26.39
N LEU A 97 18.59 23.01 26.52
CA LEU A 97 18.02 22.62 27.80
C LEU A 97 18.78 21.43 28.40
N ARG A 98 19.14 20.43 27.57
CA ARG A 98 19.98 19.31 27.99
C ARG A 98 21.35 19.77 28.47
N HIS A 99 22.00 20.70 27.80
CA HIS A 99 23.34 21.17 28.19
C HIS A 99 23.32 21.91 29.53
N ASN A 100 22.30 22.74 29.76
CA ASN A 100 22.20 23.56 30.98
C ASN A 100 21.97 22.69 32.23
N GLU A 101 21.11 21.68 32.13
CA GLU A 101 20.76 20.79 33.25
C GLU A 101 21.67 19.56 33.36
N LEU A 102 22.62 19.36 32.42
CA LEU A 102 23.44 18.15 32.35
C LEU A 102 24.17 17.86 33.66
N SER A 103 24.70 18.90 34.31
CA SER A 103 25.44 18.77 35.56
C SER A 103 24.57 18.32 36.74
N THR A 104 23.32 18.81 36.81
CA THR A 104 22.34 18.40 37.83
C THR A 104 21.95 16.94 37.62
N LEU A 105 21.61 16.57 36.38
CA LEU A 105 21.20 15.21 36.03
C LEU A 105 22.32 14.18 36.23
N GLU A 106 23.57 14.56 35.95
CA GLU A 106 24.74 13.71 36.19
C GLU A 106 24.92 13.43 37.68
N ALA A 107 24.78 14.46 38.53
CA ALA A 107 24.87 14.29 39.98
C ALA A 107 23.74 13.39 40.53
N GLU A 108 22.51 13.56 40.05
CA GLU A 108 21.37 12.71 40.43
C GLU A 108 21.61 11.24 40.05
N MET A 109 22.09 10.99 38.82
CA MET A 109 22.41 9.65 38.32
C MET A 109 23.52 8.98 39.14
N GLU A 110 24.57 9.72 39.52
CA GLU A 110 25.66 9.18 40.34
C GLU A 110 25.20 8.87 41.78
N VAL A 111 24.31 9.68 42.35
CA VAL A 111 23.69 9.40 43.66
C VAL A 111 22.84 8.13 43.60
N GLU A 112 22.05 7.94 42.55
CA GLU A 112 21.23 6.74 42.35
C GLU A 112 22.08 5.48 42.20
N LYS A 113 23.13 5.52 41.37
CA LYS A 113 24.09 4.41 41.24
C LYS A 113 24.75 4.08 42.57
N LYS A 114 25.14 5.10 43.34
CA LYS A 114 25.72 4.91 44.65
C LYS A 114 24.73 4.24 45.62
N ALA A 115 23.46 4.64 45.62
CA ALA A 115 22.44 4.01 46.45
C ALA A 115 22.25 2.52 46.09
N VAL A 116 22.27 2.16 44.81
CA VAL A 116 22.22 0.75 44.36
C VAL A 116 23.46 -0.02 44.81
N ALA A 117 24.64 0.60 44.74
CA ALA A 117 25.89 0.00 45.21
C ALA A 117 25.90 -0.21 46.73
N ASP A 118 25.45 0.77 47.50
CA ASP A 118 25.36 0.71 48.96
C ASP A 118 24.35 -0.37 49.40
N GLN A 119 23.19 -0.47 48.73
CA GLN A 119 22.19 -1.51 48.98
C GLN A 119 22.75 -2.91 48.66
N ARG A 120 23.47 -3.06 47.54
CA ARG A 120 24.15 -4.31 47.19
C ARG A 120 25.13 -4.74 48.29
N ASP A 121 25.93 -3.81 48.79
CA ASP A 121 26.94 -4.12 49.79
C ASP A 121 26.30 -4.50 51.13
N ALA A 122 25.22 -3.82 51.53
CA ALA A 122 24.42 -4.19 52.70
C ALA A 122 23.77 -5.58 52.56
N ASP A 123 23.18 -5.91 51.40
CA ASP A 123 22.56 -7.21 51.15
C ASP A 123 23.60 -8.35 51.15
N LEU A 124 24.78 -8.10 50.56
CA LEU A 124 25.89 -9.05 50.55
C LEU A 124 26.44 -9.28 51.96
N GLU A 125 26.61 -8.21 52.75
CA GLU A 125 27.08 -8.30 54.12
C GLU A 125 26.08 -9.06 55.01
N ALA A 126 24.79 -8.73 54.93
CA ALA A 126 23.74 -9.44 55.67
C ALA A 126 23.69 -10.93 55.29
N ARG A 127 23.85 -11.26 54.00
CA ARG A 127 23.86 -12.66 53.56
C ARG A 127 25.12 -13.39 54.01
N ALA A 128 26.28 -12.72 53.99
CA ALA A 128 27.54 -13.28 54.48
C ALA A 128 27.47 -13.59 55.97
N GLN A 129 26.98 -12.65 56.80
CA GLN A 129 26.79 -12.85 58.23
C GLN A 129 25.84 -14.03 58.52
N LYS A 130 24.74 -14.13 57.76
CA LYS A 130 23.82 -15.27 57.87
C LYS A 130 24.48 -16.59 57.48
N LEU A 131 25.28 -16.62 56.42
CA LEU A 131 25.99 -17.82 55.99
C LEU A 131 27.00 -18.28 57.05
N GLU A 132 27.72 -17.36 57.69
CA GLU A 132 28.62 -17.69 58.80
C GLU A 132 27.87 -18.24 60.01
N ALA A 133 26.72 -17.65 60.37
CA ALA A 133 25.86 -18.16 61.43
C ALA A 133 25.32 -19.58 61.13
N ASP A 134 24.80 -19.80 59.92
CA ASP A 134 24.28 -21.09 59.46
C ASP A 134 25.40 -22.17 59.49
N LEU A 135 26.64 -21.81 59.11
CA LEU A 135 27.79 -22.72 59.16
C LEU A 135 28.24 -23.02 60.59
N ALA A 136 28.19 -22.03 61.49
CA ALA A 136 28.53 -22.20 62.90
C ALA A 136 27.51 -23.09 63.64
N GLU A 137 26.20 -22.95 63.35
CA GLU A 137 25.16 -23.84 63.88
C GLU A 137 25.37 -25.30 63.41
N LEU A 138 25.63 -25.49 62.11
CA LEU A 138 25.90 -26.83 61.55
C LEU A 138 27.21 -27.46 62.09
N GLU A 139 28.18 -26.64 62.48
CA GLU A 139 29.39 -27.11 63.16
C GLU A 139 29.11 -27.53 64.60
N ALA A 140 28.29 -26.76 65.33
CA ALA A 140 27.85 -27.12 66.68
C ALA A 140 26.99 -28.39 66.73
N GLU A 141 26.17 -28.63 65.69
CA GLU A 141 25.37 -29.85 65.54
C GLU A 141 26.18 -31.09 65.10
N GLY A 142 27.48 -30.94 64.81
CA GLY A 142 28.35 -32.05 64.41
C GLY A 142 28.11 -32.55 62.98
N ALA A 143 27.60 -31.70 62.08
CA ALA A 143 27.30 -32.10 60.72
C ALA A 143 28.55 -32.53 59.92
N LYS A 144 28.36 -33.52 59.03
CA LYS A 144 29.42 -34.04 58.14
C LYS A 144 29.98 -32.93 57.25
N SER A 145 31.27 -33.01 56.92
CA SER A 145 31.98 -32.01 56.09
C SER A 145 31.31 -31.77 54.73
N ASP A 146 30.72 -32.81 54.12
CA ASP A 146 30.02 -32.71 52.84
C ASP A 146 28.73 -31.85 52.94
N VAL A 147 28.06 -31.87 54.09
CA VAL A 147 26.84 -31.06 54.32
C VAL A 147 27.22 -29.59 54.48
N ARG A 148 28.26 -29.29 55.27
CA ARG A 148 28.81 -27.94 55.43
C ARG A 148 29.30 -27.34 54.11
N ARG A 149 29.96 -28.15 53.28
CA ARG A 149 30.39 -27.73 51.93
C ARG A 149 29.20 -27.37 51.03
N LYS A 150 28.15 -28.18 51.02
CA LYS A 150 26.93 -27.88 50.22
C LYS A 150 26.23 -26.58 50.66
N VAL A 151 26.17 -26.32 51.97
CA VAL A 151 25.57 -25.09 52.51
C VAL A 151 26.43 -23.88 52.16
N LYS A 152 27.75 -23.99 52.28
CA LYS A 152 28.70 -22.95 51.84
C LYS A 152 28.56 -22.65 50.34
N ASP A 153 28.59 -23.68 49.49
CA ASP A 153 28.44 -23.53 48.04
C ASP A 153 27.06 -22.93 47.66
N GLY A 154 26.02 -23.23 48.44
CA GLY A 154 24.69 -22.64 48.32
C GLY A 154 24.67 -21.15 48.66
N GLY A 155 25.27 -20.76 49.79
CA GLY A 155 25.39 -19.36 50.20
C GLY A 155 26.24 -18.52 49.24
N GLU A 156 27.37 -19.05 48.77
CA GLU A 156 28.20 -18.39 47.75
C GLU A 156 27.43 -18.21 46.43
N ARG A 157 26.60 -19.19 46.04
CA ARG A 157 25.73 -19.08 44.86
C ARG A 157 24.68 -17.98 45.04
N GLU A 158 24.06 -17.87 46.21
CA GLU A 158 23.09 -16.81 46.50
C GLU A 158 23.74 -15.43 46.53
N MET A 159 24.91 -15.27 47.15
CA MET A 159 25.68 -14.02 47.11
C MET A 159 26.06 -13.64 45.68
N ARG A 160 26.45 -14.62 44.85
CA ARG A 160 26.69 -14.38 43.43
C ARG A 160 25.42 -13.90 42.71
N GLN A 161 24.27 -14.51 42.98
CA GLN A 161 23.00 -14.07 42.38
C GLN A 161 22.61 -12.64 42.79
N LEU A 162 22.86 -12.25 44.05
CA LEU A 162 22.65 -10.88 44.52
C LEU A 162 23.57 -9.89 43.80
N ARG A 163 24.86 -10.21 43.70
CA ARG A 163 25.84 -9.39 42.97
C ARG A 163 25.46 -9.26 41.49
N ASP A 164 25.11 -10.36 40.83
CA ASP A 164 24.70 -10.37 39.43
C ASP A 164 23.40 -9.56 39.20
N ARG A 165 22.49 -9.53 40.19
CA ARG A 165 21.26 -8.72 40.11
C ARG A 165 21.58 -7.22 40.19
N ALA A 166 22.35 -6.81 41.19
CA ALA A 166 22.75 -5.41 41.35
C ALA A 166 23.60 -4.92 40.17
N GLN A 167 24.50 -5.77 39.64
CA GLN A 167 25.30 -5.42 38.48
C GLN A 167 24.43 -5.14 37.25
N ARG A 168 23.40 -5.96 36.98
CA ARG A 168 22.47 -5.70 35.87
C ARG A 168 21.71 -4.40 36.03
N GLU A 169 21.41 -4.00 37.26
CA GLU A 169 20.75 -2.73 37.56
C GLU A 169 21.68 -1.54 37.30
N LEU A 170 22.93 -1.62 37.76
CA LEU A 170 23.97 -0.63 37.44
C LEU A 170 24.23 -0.53 35.93
N ASP A 171 24.40 -1.67 35.25
CA ASP A 171 24.61 -1.72 33.79
C ASP A 171 23.44 -1.06 33.03
N ARG A 172 22.21 -1.23 33.54
CA ARG A 172 21.01 -0.59 32.97
C ARG A 172 21.00 0.92 33.19
N LEU A 173 21.38 1.40 34.38
CA LEU A 173 21.51 2.84 34.65
C LEU A 173 22.58 3.48 33.78
N ASP A 174 23.72 2.79 33.59
CA ASP A 174 24.78 3.21 32.67
C ASP A 174 24.29 3.24 31.22
N GLU A 175 23.51 2.25 30.78
CA GLU A 175 22.90 2.23 29.45
C GLU A 175 21.94 3.40 29.26
N ILE A 176 21.04 3.66 30.23
CA ILE A 176 20.10 4.79 30.22
C ILE A 176 20.86 6.11 30.08
N TRP A 177 21.85 6.33 30.95
CA TRP A 177 22.64 7.57 30.94
C TRP A 177 23.43 7.75 29.64
N SER A 178 24.09 6.69 29.17
CA SER A 178 24.86 6.73 27.93
C SER A 178 23.98 6.99 26.69
N THR A 179 22.73 6.51 26.72
CA THR A 179 21.76 6.71 25.65
C THR A 179 21.24 8.14 25.64
N PHE A 180 20.92 8.69 26.81
CA PHE A 180 20.46 10.08 26.96
C PHE A 180 21.52 11.10 26.54
N THR A 181 22.76 10.91 26.98
CA THR A 181 23.88 11.81 26.65
C THR A 181 24.20 11.81 25.16
N LYS A 182 24.11 10.66 24.49
CA LYS A 182 24.37 10.51 23.04
C LYS A 182 23.12 10.68 22.18
N LEU A 183 22.01 11.13 22.76
CA LEU A 183 20.73 11.19 22.06
C LEU A 183 20.80 12.19 20.91
N SER A 184 20.42 11.72 19.72
CA SER A 184 20.41 12.51 18.49
C SER A 184 19.14 12.28 17.67
N VAL A 185 18.76 13.29 16.88
CA VAL A 185 17.59 13.20 15.99
C VAL A 185 17.80 12.08 14.97
N LYS A 186 16.75 11.31 14.66
CA LYS A 186 16.75 10.10 13.81
C LYS A 186 17.39 8.85 14.44
N GLN A 187 17.86 8.90 15.68
CA GLN A 187 18.34 7.71 16.39
C GLN A 187 17.16 6.77 16.71
N LEU A 188 17.37 5.46 16.52
CA LEU A 188 16.38 4.44 16.87
C LEU A 188 16.66 3.86 18.25
N ILE A 189 15.59 3.64 19.00
CA ILE A 189 15.61 2.91 20.28
C ILE A 189 14.67 1.70 20.12
N VAL A 190 15.25 0.51 20.16
CA VAL A 190 14.52 -0.75 19.93
C VAL A 190 13.94 -1.30 21.23
N ASP A 191 14.62 -1.09 22.36
CA ASP A 191 14.16 -1.54 23.66
C ASP A 191 13.05 -0.61 24.20
N GLU A 192 11.85 -1.17 24.36
CA GLU A 192 10.67 -0.47 24.88
C GLU A 192 10.86 -0.05 26.34
N VAL A 193 11.53 -0.88 27.15
CA VAL A 193 11.75 -0.60 28.57
C VAL A 193 12.75 0.54 28.72
N LEU A 194 13.83 0.53 27.93
CA LEU A 194 14.79 1.64 27.88
C LEU A 194 14.12 2.95 27.46
N TYR A 195 13.29 2.92 26.42
CA TYR A 195 12.57 4.10 25.95
C TYR A 195 11.59 4.65 26.99
N ARG A 196 10.89 3.77 27.72
CA ARG A 196 9.99 4.17 28.80
C ARG A 196 10.74 4.85 29.94
N GLU A 197 11.87 4.30 30.39
CA GLU A 197 12.72 4.94 31.41
C GLU A 197 13.25 6.31 30.95
N LEU A 198 13.63 6.43 29.68
CA LEU A 198 14.08 7.71 29.12
C LEU A 198 12.95 8.75 29.12
N ILE A 199 11.71 8.36 28.84
CA ILE A 199 10.56 9.27 28.95
C ILE A 199 10.27 9.62 30.41
N ASP A 200 10.23 8.62 31.30
CA ASP A 200 9.87 8.82 32.70
C ASP A 200 10.86 9.75 33.42
N ARG A 201 12.14 9.69 33.05
CA ARG A 201 13.22 10.52 33.64
C ARG A 201 13.49 11.82 32.87
N TYR A 202 13.53 11.75 31.54
CA TYR A 202 14.02 12.83 30.67
C TYR A 202 13.04 13.23 29.56
N GLY A 203 11.75 12.95 29.71
CA GLY A 203 10.74 13.21 28.68
C GLY A 203 10.60 14.67 28.25
N GLU A 204 11.07 15.62 29.05
CA GLU A 204 11.06 17.05 28.73
C GLU A 204 12.16 17.46 27.73
N TYR A 205 13.25 16.69 27.67
CA TYR A 205 14.46 17.03 26.89
C TYR A 205 14.39 16.56 25.43
N PHE A 206 13.50 15.61 25.12
CA PHE A 206 13.41 15.04 23.78
C PHE A 206 11.98 14.62 23.46
N THR A 207 11.69 14.54 22.16
CA THR A 207 10.43 13.99 21.66
C THR A 207 10.72 12.79 20.79
N GLY A 208 10.20 11.63 21.18
CA GLY A 208 10.23 10.42 20.36
C GLY A 208 8.83 9.97 19.94
N ALA A 209 8.75 9.21 18.85
CA ALA A 209 7.50 8.64 18.37
C ALA A 209 7.75 7.34 17.58
N MET A 210 6.69 6.56 17.35
CA MET A 210 6.70 5.37 16.50
C MET A 210 5.87 5.56 15.23
N GLY A 211 6.03 4.63 14.29
CA GLY A 211 5.13 4.49 13.16
C GLY A 211 5.41 5.48 12.04
N ALA A 212 4.43 5.63 11.16
CA ALA A 212 4.49 6.59 10.06
C ALA A 212 4.38 8.05 10.53
N GLU A 213 3.77 8.29 11.70
CA GLU A 213 3.62 9.62 12.30
C GLU A 213 4.98 10.22 12.69
N SER A 214 5.90 9.41 13.22
CA SER A 214 7.25 9.88 13.52
C SER A 214 8.03 10.24 12.25
N ILE A 215 7.86 9.47 11.18
CA ILE A 215 8.43 9.78 9.86
C ILE A 215 7.87 11.09 9.30
N GLN A 216 6.58 11.34 9.48
CA GLN A 216 5.94 12.60 9.09
C GLN A 216 6.56 13.78 9.83
N LYS A 217 6.67 13.72 11.17
CA LYS A 217 7.29 14.78 11.97
C LYS A 217 8.77 15.01 11.62
N LEU A 218 9.51 13.94 11.35
CA LEU A 218 10.89 14.04 10.86
C LEU A 218 10.99 14.75 9.51
N MET A 219 9.96 14.63 8.66
CA MET A 219 9.90 15.27 7.35
C MET A 219 9.41 16.72 7.42
N GLU A 220 8.60 17.07 8.42
CA GLU A 220 8.21 18.45 8.71
C GLU A 220 9.42 19.29 9.15
N ASN A 221 10.28 18.73 10.00
CA ASN A 221 11.49 19.38 10.50
C ASN A 221 12.69 19.25 9.53
N PHE A 222 12.47 18.77 8.29
CA PHE A 222 13.55 18.45 7.36
C PHE A 222 13.85 19.61 6.41
N ASP A 223 15.04 20.21 6.54
CA ASP A 223 15.54 21.18 5.58
C ASP A 223 16.16 20.48 4.35
N ILE A 224 15.47 20.58 3.21
CA ILE A 224 15.88 19.99 1.93
C ILE A 224 17.12 20.70 1.38
N ASP A 225 17.22 22.01 1.54
CA ASP A 225 18.28 22.82 0.95
C ASP A 225 19.60 22.62 1.72
N ALA A 226 19.54 22.61 3.04
CA ALA A 226 20.68 22.32 3.90
C ALA A 226 21.23 20.91 3.66
N GLU A 227 20.36 19.90 3.58
CA GLU A 227 20.80 18.52 3.29
C GLU A 227 21.37 18.39 1.86
N ALA A 228 20.78 19.10 0.88
CA ALA A 228 21.30 19.09 -0.48
C ALA A 228 22.72 19.65 -0.55
N GLU A 229 23.00 20.75 0.14
CA GLU A 229 24.34 21.35 0.16
C GLU A 229 25.35 20.47 0.91
N SER A 230 24.97 19.94 2.08
CA SER A 230 25.79 18.97 2.83
C SER A 230 26.17 17.75 1.97
N LEU A 231 25.22 17.23 1.19
CA LEU A 231 25.49 16.14 0.25
C LEU A 231 26.41 16.56 -0.90
N ARG A 232 26.26 17.77 -1.46
CA ARG A 232 27.16 18.30 -2.50
C ARG A 232 28.59 18.45 -1.97
N GLU A 233 28.78 18.96 -0.77
CA GLU A 233 30.08 19.06 -0.11
C GLU A 233 30.69 17.68 0.11
N THR A 234 29.92 16.73 0.63
CA THR A 234 30.35 15.34 0.84
C THR A 234 30.76 14.65 -0.48
N ILE A 235 30.14 15.02 -1.61
CA ILE A 235 30.51 14.50 -2.93
C ILE A 235 31.81 15.12 -3.46
N ARG A 236 32.07 16.41 -3.14
CA ARG A 236 33.30 17.12 -3.50
C ARG A 236 34.50 16.60 -2.70
N SER A 237 34.35 16.45 -1.38
CA SER A 237 35.42 16.05 -0.46
C SER A 237 35.58 14.53 -0.35
N GLY A 238 34.49 13.77 -0.45
CA GLY A 238 34.45 12.33 -0.20
C GLY A 238 35.04 11.50 -1.34
N LYS A 239 35.62 10.34 -0.98
CA LYS A 239 36.16 9.34 -1.91
C LYS A 239 35.45 7.99 -1.76
N GLY A 240 35.48 7.16 -2.81
CA GLY A 240 35.01 5.77 -2.78
C GLY A 240 33.50 5.58 -2.54
N GLN A 241 33.15 4.66 -1.64
CA GLN A 241 31.75 4.26 -1.39
C GLN A 241 30.90 5.38 -0.76
N LYS A 242 31.48 6.23 0.09
CA LYS A 242 30.75 7.35 0.73
C LYS A 242 30.24 8.34 -0.32
N LYS A 243 31.08 8.68 -1.31
CA LYS A 243 30.70 9.51 -2.46
C LYS A 243 29.57 8.88 -3.29
N LEU A 244 29.63 7.57 -3.53
CA LEU A 244 28.58 6.86 -4.29
C LEU A 244 27.23 6.88 -3.55
N ARG A 245 27.23 6.71 -2.23
CA ARG A 245 26.01 6.82 -1.40
C ARG A 245 25.45 8.24 -1.45
N ALA A 246 26.31 9.25 -1.24
CA ALA A 246 25.91 10.66 -1.29
C ALA A 246 25.33 11.06 -2.66
N LEU A 247 25.92 10.61 -3.78
CA LEU A 247 25.37 10.81 -5.12
C LEU A 247 23.96 10.23 -5.29
N LYS A 248 23.74 9.01 -4.81
CA LYS A 248 22.43 8.35 -4.90
C LYS A 248 21.38 9.03 -4.02
N ARG A 249 21.77 9.53 -2.84
CA ARG A 249 20.91 10.31 -1.95
C ARG A 249 20.58 11.67 -2.55
N LEU A 250 21.58 12.41 -3.02
CA LEU A 250 21.41 13.71 -3.67
C LEU A 250 20.45 13.64 -4.85
N LYS A 251 20.45 12.54 -5.62
CA LYS A 251 19.47 12.35 -6.71
C LYS A 251 18.01 12.41 -6.23
N VAL A 252 17.71 11.92 -5.03
CA VAL A 252 16.35 11.98 -4.46
C VAL A 252 16.08 13.36 -3.87
N VAL A 253 17.02 13.89 -3.08
CA VAL A 253 16.88 15.22 -2.43
C VAL A 253 16.74 16.33 -3.47
N ALA A 254 17.63 16.37 -4.46
CA ALA A 254 17.59 17.37 -5.54
C ALA A 254 16.35 17.24 -6.42
N ALA A 255 15.76 16.05 -6.54
CA ALA A 255 14.50 15.88 -7.27
C ALA A 255 13.31 16.49 -6.51
N PHE A 256 13.31 16.48 -5.18
CA PHE A 256 12.31 17.19 -4.39
C PHE A 256 12.54 18.71 -4.46
N GLN A 257 13.80 19.14 -4.35
CA GLN A 257 14.20 20.55 -4.49
C GLN A 257 13.75 21.14 -5.83
N ALA A 258 14.03 20.46 -6.95
CA ALA A 258 13.76 20.98 -8.29
C ALA A 258 12.27 20.98 -8.68
N ASN A 259 11.48 20.01 -8.18
CA ASN A 259 10.07 19.87 -8.58
C ASN A 259 9.10 20.68 -7.68
N GLY A 260 9.56 21.22 -6.55
CA GLY A 260 8.71 21.93 -5.59
C GLY A 260 7.64 21.07 -4.91
N ASN A 261 7.68 19.74 -5.08
CA ASN A 261 6.76 18.83 -4.42
C ASN A 261 7.23 18.57 -3.00
N SER A 262 6.33 18.69 -2.02
CA SER A 262 6.65 18.35 -0.64
C SER A 262 6.90 16.84 -0.49
N PRO A 263 7.99 16.42 0.21
CA PRO A 263 8.21 15.03 0.56
C PRO A 263 7.06 14.40 1.34
N MET A 264 6.26 15.22 2.05
CA MET A 264 5.13 14.80 2.88
C MET A 264 4.12 13.92 2.14
N GLY A 265 3.99 14.04 0.82
CA GLY A 265 3.13 13.16 0.02
C GLY A 265 3.50 11.66 0.03
N MET A 266 4.64 11.30 0.60
CA MET A 266 5.01 9.89 0.85
C MET A 266 4.29 9.30 2.09
N VAL A 267 3.78 10.15 2.98
CA VAL A 267 2.90 9.79 4.10
C VAL A 267 1.48 10.25 3.75
N LEU A 268 0.50 9.40 4.02
CA LEU A 268 -0.89 9.60 3.64
C LEU A 268 -1.73 9.74 4.91
N ASP A 269 -2.40 10.87 5.03
CA ASP A 269 -3.49 11.08 6.00
C ASP A 269 -4.84 10.67 5.41
N ALA A 270 -4.96 10.67 4.07
CA ALA A 270 -6.15 10.24 3.37
C ALA A 270 -5.81 9.29 2.21
N VAL A 271 -6.60 8.22 2.07
CA VAL A 271 -6.44 7.23 0.99
C VAL A 271 -7.56 7.37 -0.04
N PRO A 272 -7.25 7.54 -1.33
CA PRO A 272 -8.26 7.64 -2.37
C PRO A 272 -8.97 6.30 -2.61
N VAL A 273 -10.27 6.36 -2.89
CA VAL A 273 -11.12 5.23 -3.21
C VAL A 273 -11.50 5.28 -4.68
N ILE A 274 -11.06 4.26 -5.44
CA ILE A 274 -11.34 4.16 -6.86
C ILE A 274 -12.86 4.07 -7.14
N PRO A 275 -13.35 4.66 -8.25
CA PRO A 275 -14.77 4.66 -8.61
C PRO A 275 -15.37 3.23 -8.65
N PRO A 276 -16.62 3.03 -8.20
CA PRO A 276 -17.27 1.73 -8.12
C PRO A 276 -17.28 0.90 -9.40
N GLU A 277 -17.46 1.53 -10.57
CA GLU A 277 -17.50 0.84 -11.85
C GLU A 277 -16.15 0.20 -12.22
N LEU A 278 -15.05 0.69 -11.63
CA LEU A 278 -13.72 0.09 -11.81
C LEU A 278 -13.46 -1.08 -10.85
N ARG A 279 -14.36 -1.30 -9.87
CA ARG A 279 -14.34 -2.40 -8.88
C ARG A 279 -15.75 -2.99 -8.68
N PRO A 280 -16.38 -3.51 -9.75
CA PRO A 280 -17.80 -3.86 -9.72
C PRO A 280 -18.10 -5.02 -8.76
N MET A 281 -19.37 -5.09 -8.38
CA MET A 281 -19.99 -6.19 -7.65
C MET A 281 -21.13 -6.72 -8.51
N VAL A 282 -21.04 -7.99 -8.91
CA VAL A 282 -21.97 -8.61 -9.86
C VAL A 282 -22.69 -9.75 -9.15
N GLN A 283 -24.00 -9.79 -9.29
CA GLN A 283 -24.82 -10.89 -8.80
C GLN A 283 -24.71 -12.08 -9.77
N LEU A 284 -24.47 -13.28 -9.24
CA LEU A 284 -24.46 -14.52 -9.99
C LEU A 284 -25.82 -15.20 -9.91
N ASP A 285 -26.09 -16.09 -10.86
CA ASP A 285 -27.26 -16.96 -10.83
C ASP A 285 -27.22 -17.81 -9.54
N GLY A 286 -28.33 -17.81 -8.79
CA GLY A 286 -28.40 -18.41 -7.45
C GLY A 286 -28.21 -17.42 -6.29
N GLY A 287 -28.23 -16.10 -6.55
CA GLY A 287 -28.30 -15.07 -5.51
C GLY A 287 -26.96 -14.77 -4.81
N ARG A 288 -25.88 -15.42 -5.21
CA ARG A 288 -24.52 -15.15 -4.73
C ARG A 288 -23.97 -13.87 -5.37
N PHE A 289 -22.99 -13.25 -4.75
CA PHE A 289 -22.31 -12.07 -5.29
C PHE A 289 -20.83 -12.35 -5.54
N ALA A 290 -20.35 -11.95 -6.71
CA ALA A 290 -18.93 -11.87 -7.05
C ALA A 290 -18.47 -10.41 -6.91
N THR A 291 -17.37 -10.18 -6.19
CA THR A 291 -16.80 -8.85 -6.00
C THR A 291 -15.38 -8.81 -6.51
N SER A 292 -14.93 -7.63 -6.96
CA SER A 292 -13.51 -7.38 -7.18
C SER A 292 -12.72 -7.49 -5.87
N ASP A 293 -11.54 -8.11 -5.92
CA ASP A 293 -10.59 -8.23 -4.79
C ASP A 293 -10.30 -6.87 -4.10
N LEU A 294 -10.31 -5.77 -4.87
CA LEU A 294 -10.14 -4.41 -4.33
C LEU A 294 -11.18 -4.05 -3.27
N ASN A 295 -12.42 -4.53 -3.41
CA ASN A 295 -13.46 -4.25 -2.44
C ASN A 295 -13.13 -4.84 -1.06
N ASP A 296 -12.51 -6.02 -1.03
CA ASP A 296 -12.05 -6.64 0.21
C ASP A 296 -10.88 -5.89 0.84
N LEU A 297 -9.94 -5.41 0.01
CA LEU A 297 -8.80 -4.61 0.48
C LEU A 297 -9.28 -3.27 1.06
N TYR A 298 -10.14 -2.53 0.33
CA TYR A 298 -10.76 -1.30 0.85
C TYR A 298 -11.57 -1.53 2.13
N ARG A 299 -12.35 -2.62 2.18
CA ARG A 299 -13.13 -2.98 3.37
C ARG A 299 -12.23 -3.23 4.58
N ARG A 300 -11.09 -3.90 4.40
CA ARG A 300 -10.12 -4.11 5.49
C ARG A 300 -9.57 -2.78 6.01
N VAL A 301 -9.15 -1.87 5.12
CA VAL A 301 -8.68 -0.53 5.51
C VAL A 301 -9.74 0.22 6.31
N ILE A 302 -10.99 0.26 5.82
CA ILE A 302 -12.10 0.95 6.51
C ILE A 302 -12.35 0.33 7.88
N ASN A 303 -12.40 -0.99 7.99
CA ASN A 303 -12.68 -1.68 9.25
C ASN A 303 -11.58 -1.43 10.30
N ARG A 304 -10.30 -1.46 9.88
CA ARG A 304 -9.16 -1.16 10.75
C ARG A 304 -9.16 0.30 11.19
N ASN A 305 -9.41 1.21 10.26
CA ASN A 305 -9.50 2.64 10.54
C ASN A 305 -10.61 2.97 11.54
N ASN A 306 -11.82 2.43 11.35
CA ASN A 306 -12.95 2.63 12.26
C ASN A 306 -12.73 1.97 13.63
N ARG A 307 -11.98 0.87 13.69
CA ARG A 307 -11.57 0.25 14.95
C ARG A 307 -10.56 1.13 15.68
N LEU A 308 -9.58 1.67 14.97
CA LEU A 308 -8.59 2.59 15.53
C LEU A 308 -9.24 3.86 16.09
N LYS A 309 -10.18 4.48 15.35
CA LYS A 309 -10.96 5.64 15.85
C LYS A 309 -11.62 5.34 17.20
N ARG A 310 -12.35 4.22 17.29
CA ARG A 310 -12.99 3.78 18.53
C ARG A 310 -12.01 3.51 19.68
N LEU A 311 -10.83 2.97 19.38
CA LEU A 311 -9.81 2.73 20.41
C LEU A 311 -9.25 4.03 20.97
N ILE A 312 -9.07 5.04 20.11
CA ILE A 312 -8.66 6.39 20.52
C ILE A 312 -9.74 7.03 21.40
N ASP A 313 -11.01 6.97 20.97
CA ASP A 313 -12.14 7.54 21.73
C ASP A 313 -12.31 6.89 23.11
N LEU A 314 -11.98 5.61 23.24
CA LEU A 314 -12.05 4.86 24.50
C LEU A 314 -10.82 5.06 25.40
N GLY A 315 -9.78 5.76 24.95
CA GLY A 315 -8.52 5.90 25.69
C GLY A 315 -7.82 4.55 25.92
N ALA A 316 -7.87 3.64 24.94
CA ALA A 316 -7.26 2.32 25.08
C ALA A 316 -5.73 2.43 25.27
N PRO A 317 -5.09 1.47 25.99
CA PRO A 317 -3.64 1.47 26.19
C PRO A 317 -2.84 1.54 24.88
N GLU A 318 -1.70 2.23 24.94
CA GLU A 318 -0.89 2.55 23.76
C GLU A 318 -0.47 1.31 22.95
N ILE A 319 -0.15 0.19 23.62
CA ILE A 319 0.22 -1.08 22.97
C ILE A 319 -0.90 -1.57 22.02
N ILE A 320 -2.16 -1.46 22.44
CA ILE A 320 -3.31 -1.88 21.63
C ILE A 320 -3.49 -0.94 20.44
N VAL A 321 -3.35 0.37 20.69
CA VAL A 321 -3.44 1.41 19.66
C VAL A 321 -2.33 1.23 18.61
N ASN A 322 -1.09 1.01 19.04
CA ASN A 322 0.08 0.81 18.19
C ASN A 322 -0.06 -0.45 17.34
N ASN A 323 -0.57 -1.54 17.90
CA ASN A 323 -0.87 -2.74 17.11
C ASN A 323 -1.96 -2.47 16.06
N GLU A 324 -3.03 -1.74 16.39
CA GLU A 324 -4.07 -1.42 15.40
C GLU A 324 -3.57 -0.42 14.33
N LYS A 325 -2.73 0.56 14.69
CA LYS A 325 -2.02 1.44 13.73
C LYS A 325 -1.13 0.63 12.77
N ARG A 326 -0.38 -0.35 13.29
CA ARG A 326 0.42 -1.29 12.47
C ARG A 326 -0.45 -2.09 11.50
N MET A 327 -1.59 -2.62 11.96
CA MET A 327 -2.52 -3.37 11.11
C MET A 327 -3.18 -2.49 10.04
N LEU A 328 -3.42 -1.21 10.34
CA LEU A 328 -3.91 -0.23 9.38
C LEU A 328 -2.87 0.02 8.29
N GLN A 329 -1.60 0.26 8.65
CA GLN A 329 -0.49 0.39 7.71
C GLN A 329 -0.39 -0.84 6.79
N GLU A 330 -0.39 -2.06 7.35
CA GLU A 330 -0.35 -3.30 6.56
C GLU A 330 -1.56 -3.47 5.62
N SER A 331 -2.74 -2.97 6.02
CA SER A 331 -3.94 -3.02 5.18
C SER A 331 -3.84 -2.06 3.99
N VAL A 332 -3.28 -0.87 4.19
CA VAL A 332 -3.04 0.11 3.11
C VAL A 332 -1.91 -0.36 2.19
N ASP A 333 -0.86 -0.97 2.74
CA ASP A 333 0.19 -1.61 1.97
C ASP A 333 -0.39 -2.66 1.01
N ALA A 334 -1.25 -3.55 1.52
CA ALA A 334 -1.91 -4.58 0.72
C ALA A 334 -2.87 -4.01 -0.33
N LEU A 335 -3.51 -2.87 -0.04
CA LEU A 335 -4.37 -2.18 -1.01
C LEU A 335 -3.55 -1.68 -2.21
N PHE A 336 -2.40 -1.06 -1.96
CA PHE A 336 -1.56 -0.51 -3.02
C PHE A 336 -0.73 -1.58 -3.75
N ASP A 337 0.01 -2.44 -3.04
CA ASP A 337 0.88 -3.47 -3.63
C ASP A 337 0.94 -4.72 -2.73
N ASN A 338 -0.04 -5.61 -2.88
CA ASN A 338 -0.19 -6.80 -2.04
C ASN A 338 0.98 -7.79 -2.24
N GLY A 339 1.56 -8.28 -1.14
CA GLY A 339 2.70 -9.19 -1.18
C GLY A 339 4.05 -8.52 -1.43
N ARG A 340 4.10 -7.19 -1.52
CA ARG A 340 5.37 -6.45 -1.60
C ARG A 340 6.19 -6.56 -0.31
N ARG A 341 5.51 -6.64 0.84
CA ARG A 341 6.09 -6.92 2.15
C ARG A 341 5.39 -8.12 2.77
N GLY A 342 6.18 -9.04 3.31
CA GLY A 342 5.66 -10.19 4.07
C GLY A 342 4.78 -11.11 3.24
N ARG A 343 3.88 -11.83 3.91
CA ARG A 343 2.93 -12.72 3.25
C ARG A 343 1.77 -11.90 2.66
N PRO A 344 1.35 -12.16 1.41
CA PRO A 344 0.23 -11.45 0.81
C PRO A 344 -1.07 -11.77 1.55
N VAL A 345 -1.98 -10.81 1.54
CA VAL A 345 -3.35 -11.03 1.99
C VAL A 345 -4.03 -12.00 1.03
N THR A 346 -4.48 -13.13 1.56
CA THR A 346 -5.19 -14.16 0.82
C THR A 346 -6.70 -14.04 0.99
N GLY A 347 -7.42 -14.38 -0.09
CA GLY A 347 -8.86 -14.56 -0.11
C GLY A 347 -9.25 -16.04 0.04
N PRO A 348 -10.52 -16.36 -0.26
CA PRO A 348 -10.99 -17.75 -0.28
C PRO A 348 -10.12 -18.64 -1.18
N GLY A 349 -9.80 -19.85 -0.70
CA GLY A 349 -8.93 -20.78 -1.41
C GLY A 349 -7.45 -20.41 -1.41
N ASN A 350 -6.98 -19.63 -0.42
CA ASN A 350 -5.58 -19.20 -0.27
C ASN A 350 -4.99 -18.43 -1.47
N ARG A 351 -5.84 -17.93 -2.38
CA ARG A 351 -5.41 -17.11 -3.50
C ARG A 351 -5.03 -15.71 -3.02
N PRO A 352 -3.88 -15.13 -3.42
CA PRO A 352 -3.56 -13.74 -3.11
C PRO A 352 -4.55 -12.80 -3.80
N LEU A 353 -5.04 -11.81 -3.05
CA LEU A 353 -5.91 -10.76 -3.58
C LEU A 353 -5.12 -9.83 -4.50
N LYS A 354 -5.73 -9.43 -5.64
CA LYS A 354 -5.12 -8.46 -6.56
C LYS A 354 -5.22 -7.04 -6.01
N SER A 355 -4.08 -6.35 -5.94
CA SER A 355 -3.95 -4.96 -5.49
C SER A 355 -4.13 -3.93 -6.63
N LEU A 356 -4.09 -2.63 -6.29
CA LEU A 356 -4.11 -1.56 -7.29
C LEU A 356 -2.92 -1.63 -8.25
N SER A 357 -1.72 -1.95 -7.74
CA SER A 357 -0.52 -2.12 -8.55
C SER A 357 -0.64 -3.29 -9.54
N ASP A 358 -1.28 -4.39 -9.12
CA ASP A 358 -1.45 -5.58 -9.97
C ASP A 358 -2.36 -5.32 -11.17
N LEU A 359 -3.24 -4.32 -11.09
CA LEU A 359 -4.04 -3.90 -12.24
C LEU A 359 -3.17 -3.30 -13.33
N LEU A 360 -1.98 -2.77 -13.03
CA LEU A 360 -1.09 -2.14 -14.01
C LEU A 360 -0.03 -3.13 -14.52
N LYS A 361 0.41 -4.05 -13.67
CA LYS A 361 1.54 -4.96 -13.94
C LYS A 361 1.13 -6.21 -14.73
N GLY A 362 2.11 -6.81 -15.41
CA GLY A 362 1.98 -8.13 -16.03
C GLY A 362 1.23 -8.17 -17.36
N LYS A 363 1.10 -9.37 -17.94
CA LYS A 363 0.41 -9.60 -19.23
C LYS A 363 -1.09 -9.27 -19.16
N GLN A 364 -1.72 -9.55 -18.02
CA GLN A 364 -3.13 -9.25 -17.75
C GLN A 364 -3.35 -7.83 -17.21
N GLY A 365 -2.30 -7.03 -17.07
CA GLY A 365 -2.39 -5.65 -16.62
C GLY A 365 -3.01 -4.73 -17.67
N ARG A 366 -3.58 -3.61 -17.21
CA ARG A 366 -4.27 -2.60 -18.01
C ARG A 366 -3.41 -2.09 -19.17
N PHE A 367 -2.12 -1.84 -18.95
CA PHE A 367 -1.22 -1.36 -20.00
C PHE A 367 -1.13 -2.33 -21.18
N ARG A 368 -0.91 -3.62 -20.91
CA ARG A 368 -0.71 -4.60 -21.98
C ARG A 368 -2.01 -5.11 -22.58
N GLN A 369 -3.00 -5.42 -21.74
CA GLN A 369 -4.23 -6.07 -22.18
C GLN A 369 -5.31 -5.10 -22.64
N ASN A 370 -5.32 -3.86 -22.14
CA ASN A 370 -6.41 -2.92 -22.40
C ASN A 370 -5.99 -1.64 -23.13
N LEU A 371 -4.71 -1.24 -23.08
CA LEU A 371 -4.23 -0.07 -23.80
C LEU A 371 -3.59 -0.45 -25.14
N LEU A 372 -2.64 -1.39 -25.15
CA LEU A 372 -1.94 -1.81 -26.38
C LEU A 372 -2.79 -2.69 -27.32
N GLY A 373 -3.63 -3.56 -26.75
CA GLY A 373 -4.58 -4.39 -27.50
C GLY A 373 -6.00 -4.16 -26.99
N LYS A 374 -6.97 -4.06 -27.89
CA LYS A 374 -8.40 -3.93 -27.55
C LYS A 374 -9.22 -4.84 -28.44
N ARG A 375 -10.38 -5.25 -27.92
CA ARG A 375 -11.42 -5.82 -28.77
C ARG A 375 -11.99 -4.68 -29.62
N VAL A 376 -12.23 -4.96 -30.88
CA VAL A 376 -12.73 -4.01 -31.86
C VAL A 376 -14.05 -4.52 -32.42
N ASP A 377 -15.00 -3.61 -32.61
CA ASP A 377 -16.23 -3.89 -33.34
C ASP A 377 -15.90 -4.02 -34.84
N TYR A 378 -16.87 -4.48 -35.65
CA TYR A 378 -16.69 -4.72 -37.09
C TYR A 378 -15.52 -5.67 -37.40
N SER A 379 -15.40 -6.73 -36.61
CA SER A 379 -14.40 -7.79 -36.81
C SER A 379 -15.06 -9.17 -36.80
N GLY A 380 -14.45 -10.11 -37.52
CA GLY A 380 -14.91 -11.49 -37.61
C GLY A 380 -13.74 -12.46 -37.64
N ARG A 381 -14.02 -13.76 -37.46
CA ARG A 381 -13.04 -14.84 -37.57
C ARG A 381 -13.72 -16.04 -38.21
N SER A 382 -13.07 -16.61 -39.21
CA SER A 382 -13.43 -17.92 -39.76
C SER A 382 -12.19 -18.76 -40.05
N VAL A 383 -12.41 -20.01 -40.46
CA VAL A 383 -11.39 -20.92 -40.99
C VAL A 383 -11.01 -20.47 -42.39
N ILE A 384 -9.72 -20.49 -42.74
CA ILE A 384 -9.24 -20.15 -44.08
C ILE A 384 -9.15 -21.41 -44.95
N VAL A 385 -9.61 -21.29 -46.21
CA VAL A 385 -9.48 -22.31 -47.25
C VAL A 385 -8.78 -21.70 -48.46
N VAL A 386 -8.07 -22.51 -49.23
CA VAL A 386 -7.38 -22.05 -50.44
C VAL A 386 -8.39 -21.74 -51.56
N GLY A 387 -8.29 -20.55 -52.16
CA GLY A 387 -9.12 -20.11 -53.28
C GLY A 387 -8.27 -19.85 -54.53
N PRO A 388 -7.89 -20.89 -55.31
CA PRO A 388 -6.97 -20.74 -56.43
C PRO A 388 -7.48 -19.84 -57.57
N GLN A 389 -8.79 -19.59 -57.62
CA GLN A 389 -9.45 -18.72 -58.59
C GLN A 389 -9.32 -17.21 -58.27
N LEU A 390 -8.84 -16.84 -57.08
CA LEU A 390 -8.76 -15.45 -56.63
C LEU A 390 -7.48 -14.77 -57.12
N LYS A 391 -7.55 -13.46 -57.42
CA LYS A 391 -6.36 -12.63 -57.68
C LYS A 391 -5.64 -12.27 -56.38
N LEU A 392 -4.38 -11.84 -56.47
CA LEU A 392 -3.56 -11.50 -55.30
C LEU A 392 -4.17 -10.41 -54.40
N HIS A 393 -4.92 -9.47 -54.96
CA HIS A 393 -5.60 -8.41 -54.20
C HIS A 393 -6.98 -8.83 -53.67
N GLN A 394 -7.44 -10.06 -53.91
CA GLN A 394 -8.80 -10.51 -53.59
C GLN A 394 -8.81 -11.53 -52.45
N CYS A 395 -9.91 -11.57 -51.70
CA CYS A 395 -10.19 -12.63 -50.74
C CYS A 395 -11.65 -13.06 -50.78
N GLY A 396 -11.93 -14.35 -50.60
CA GLY A 396 -13.30 -14.84 -50.41
C GLY A 396 -13.82 -14.48 -49.03
N LEU A 397 -15.01 -13.87 -48.94
CA LEU A 397 -15.69 -13.57 -47.70
C LEU A 397 -17.07 -14.24 -47.66
N PRO A 398 -17.36 -15.09 -46.66
CA PRO A 398 -18.66 -15.73 -46.54
C PRO A 398 -19.79 -14.72 -46.45
N LYS A 399 -20.84 -14.92 -47.24
CA LYS A 399 -22.02 -14.03 -47.32
C LYS A 399 -22.59 -13.62 -45.95
N LEU A 400 -22.72 -14.57 -45.02
CA LEU A 400 -23.22 -14.29 -43.67
C LEU A 400 -22.28 -13.41 -42.83
N MET A 401 -20.97 -13.62 -42.96
CA MET A 401 -19.97 -12.83 -42.25
C MET A 401 -19.92 -11.41 -42.81
N ALA A 402 -19.96 -11.27 -44.15
CA ALA A 402 -20.02 -9.99 -44.82
C ALA A 402 -21.28 -9.20 -44.43
N LEU A 403 -22.44 -9.86 -44.39
CA LEU A 403 -23.71 -9.22 -44.01
C LEU A 403 -23.67 -8.60 -42.61
N GLU A 404 -23.03 -9.24 -41.64
CA GLU A 404 -22.92 -8.70 -40.28
C GLU A 404 -21.83 -7.60 -40.18
N LEU A 405 -20.69 -7.77 -40.87
CA LEU A 405 -19.62 -6.76 -40.90
C LEU A 405 -20.09 -5.44 -41.53
N PHE A 406 -20.80 -5.53 -42.66
CA PHE A 406 -21.29 -4.38 -43.42
C PHE A 406 -22.71 -3.95 -43.06
N LYS A 407 -23.27 -4.51 -41.97
CA LYS A 407 -24.66 -4.31 -41.55
C LYS A 407 -25.13 -2.84 -41.56
N PRO A 408 -24.40 -1.85 -41.03
CA PRO A 408 -24.85 -0.46 -41.08
C PRO A 408 -24.93 0.10 -42.50
N PHE A 409 -24.02 -0.30 -43.39
CA PHE A 409 -23.98 0.15 -44.79
C PHE A 409 -25.13 -0.47 -45.59
N VAL A 410 -25.37 -1.77 -45.42
CA VAL A 410 -26.53 -2.48 -46.02
C VAL A 410 -27.84 -1.85 -45.55
N MET A 411 -27.96 -1.58 -44.24
CA MET A 411 -29.14 -0.93 -43.68
C MET A 411 -29.39 0.47 -44.27
N LYS A 412 -28.33 1.25 -44.50
CA LYS A 412 -28.42 2.55 -45.16
C LYS A 412 -28.91 2.40 -46.60
N ARG A 413 -28.26 1.54 -47.39
CA ARG A 413 -28.62 1.36 -48.81
C ARG A 413 -30.01 0.80 -49.02
N LEU A 414 -30.49 -0.10 -48.16
CA LEU A 414 -31.87 -0.60 -48.22
C LEU A 414 -32.91 0.50 -48.03
N VAL A 415 -32.60 1.54 -47.24
CA VAL A 415 -33.48 2.70 -47.08
C VAL A 415 -33.38 3.62 -48.29
N ASP A 416 -32.17 3.89 -48.79
CA ASP A 416 -31.95 4.74 -49.96
C ASP A 416 -32.68 4.20 -51.22
N LEU A 417 -32.68 2.88 -51.40
CA LEU A 417 -33.34 2.19 -52.52
C LEU A 417 -34.84 1.95 -52.28
N ASN A 418 -35.41 2.49 -51.19
CA ASN A 418 -36.81 2.30 -50.80
C ASN A 418 -37.25 0.84 -50.58
N HIS A 419 -36.32 -0.10 -50.40
CA HIS A 419 -36.63 -1.47 -50.00
C HIS A 419 -37.09 -1.55 -48.53
N ALA A 420 -36.67 -0.59 -47.71
CA ALA A 420 -37.10 -0.45 -46.31
C ALA A 420 -37.61 0.97 -46.04
N GLN A 421 -38.78 1.09 -45.41
CA GLN A 421 -39.38 2.39 -45.07
C GLN A 421 -38.58 3.20 -44.02
N ASN A 422 -37.86 2.52 -43.12
CA ASN A 422 -37.05 3.17 -42.08
C ASN A 422 -35.91 2.25 -41.62
N ILE A 423 -34.95 2.83 -40.87
CA ILE A 423 -33.76 2.13 -40.40
C ILE A 423 -34.07 0.93 -39.48
N LYS A 424 -35.16 0.98 -38.72
CA LYS A 424 -35.59 -0.13 -37.84
C LYS A 424 -36.11 -1.30 -38.67
N SER A 425 -36.86 -1.02 -39.74
CA SER A 425 -37.32 -2.03 -40.69
C SER A 425 -36.14 -2.64 -41.45
N ALA A 426 -35.20 -1.80 -41.92
CA ALA A 426 -33.98 -2.26 -42.57
C ALA A 426 -33.17 -3.19 -41.67
N LYS A 427 -32.99 -2.84 -40.39
CA LYS A 427 -32.34 -3.71 -39.39
C LYS A 427 -33.02 -5.08 -39.31
N ARG A 428 -34.35 -5.10 -39.21
CA ARG A 428 -35.14 -6.34 -39.15
C ARG A 428 -35.04 -7.17 -40.44
N MET A 429 -34.95 -6.51 -41.61
CA MET A 429 -34.78 -7.19 -42.89
C MET A 429 -33.41 -7.87 -42.99
N VAL A 430 -32.35 -7.20 -42.53
CA VAL A 430 -30.99 -7.76 -42.45
C VAL A 430 -30.92 -8.92 -41.46
N GLU A 431 -31.49 -8.78 -40.26
CA GLU A 431 -31.54 -9.86 -39.26
C GLU A 431 -32.32 -11.09 -39.74
N ARG A 432 -33.33 -10.90 -40.59
CA ARG A 432 -34.12 -11.98 -41.21
C ARG A 432 -33.55 -12.49 -42.54
N GLN A 433 -32.42 -11.95 -43.00
CA GLN A 433 -31.75 -12.38 -44.25
C GLN A 433 -32.71 -12.40 -45.45
N ARG A 434 -33.50 -11.33 -45.60
CA ARG A 434 -34.45 -11.20 -46.72
C ARG A 434 -33.71 -11.18 -48.06
N PRO A 435 -34.28 -11.72 -49.16
CA PRO A 435 -33.56 -11.83 -50.44
C PRO A 435 -32.96 -10.52 -50.96
N GLN A 436 -33.65 -9.39 -50.76
CA GLN A 436 -33.22 -8.06 -51.21
C GLN A 436 -31.90 -7.59 -50.58
N VAL A 437 -31.47 -8.19 -49.46
CA VAL A 437 -30.23 -7.79 -48.79
C VAL A 437 -28.99 -8.25 -49.53
N TRP A 438 -29.08 -9.29 -50.36
CA TRP A 438 -27.92 -9.87 -51.05
C TRP A 438 -27.46 -9.00 -52.21
N ASP A 439 -28.39 -8.49 -53.00
CA ASP A 439 -28.09 -7.57 -54.11
C ASP A 439 -27.45 -6.27 -53.59
N VAL A 440 -28.00 -5.74 -52.49
CA VAL A 440 -27.47 -4.55 -51.83
C VAL A 440 -26.12 -4.82 -51.17
N LEU A 441 -25.90 -6.03 -50.64
CA LEU A 441 -24.63 -6.41 -50.04
C LEU A 441 -23.52 -6.42 -51.08
N GLU A 442 -23.77 -6.92 -52.29
CA GLU A 442 -22.80 -6.93 -53.38
C GLU A 442 -22.39 -5.51 -53.82
N GLU A 443 -23.36 -4.59 -53.93
CA GLU A 443 -23.07 -3.17 -54.21
C GLU A 443 -22.21 -2.51 -53.12
N VAL A 444 -22.49 -2.80 -51.85
CA VAL A 444 -21.82 -2.20 -50.69
C VAL A 444 -20.37 -2.68 -50.52
N ILE A 445 -20.09 -3.90 -50.98
CA ILE A 445 -18.79 -4.57 -50.80
C ILE A 445 -17.80 -4.20 -51.91
N ALA A 446 -18.29 -3.82 -53.08
CA ALA A 446 -17.46 -3.42 -54.22
C ALA A 446 -16.47 -2.31 -53.83
N GLU A 447 -15.18 -2.50 -54.19
CA GLU A 447 -14.08 -1.58 -53.89
C GLU A 447 -13.88 -1.22 -52.41
N HIS A 448 -14.47 -1.97 -51.47
CA HIS A 448 -14.32 -1.74 -50.04
C HIS A 448 -13.35 -2.76 -49.41
N PRO A 449 -12.06 -2.42 -49.22
CA PRO A 449 -11.07 -3.38 -48.75
C PRO A 449 -11.33 -3.83 -47.31
N VAL A 450 -11.06 -5.10 -47.04
CA VAL A 450 -11.07 -5.70 -45.70
C VAL A 450 -9.66 -6.08 -45.28
N LEU A 451 -9.38 -6.04 -43.98
CA LEU A 451 -8.09 -6.45 -43.42
C LEU A 451 -8.15 -7.90 -42.93
N LEU A 452 -7.29 -8.77 -43.48
CA LEU A 452 -7.10 -10.13 -42.99
C LEU A 452 -5.87 -10.18 -42.09
N ASN A 453 -5.99 -10.90 -40.97
CA ASN A 453 -4.91 -11.09 -40.00
C ASN A 453 -4.86 -12.54 -39.51
N ARG A 454 -3.65 -13.10 -39.39
CA ARG A 454 -3.41 -14.42 -38.78
C ARG A 454 -2.42 -14.27 -37.61
N ALA A 455 -2.91 -14.56 -36.40
CA ALA A 455 -2.06 -14.60 -35.21
C ALA A 455 -1.20 -15.88 -35.19
N PRO A 456 0.07 -15.81 -34.71
CA PRO A 456 0.78 -14.64 -34.21
C PRO A 456 1.29 -13.72 -35.34
N THR A 457 1.07 -12.40 -35.21
CA THR A 457 1.52 -11.39 -36.17
C THR A 457 2.99 -11.03 -35.90
N LEU A 458 3.93 -11.65 -36.63
CA LEU A 458 5.37 -11.47 -36.41
C LEU A 458 5.93 -10.19 -37.05
N HIS A 459 5.37 -9.78 -38.18
CA HIS A 459 5.77 -8.61 -38.96
C HIS A 459 4.55 -7.98 -39.64
N ARG A 460 4.72 -6.79 -40.23
CA ARG A 460 3.62 -6.04 -40.88
C ARG A 460 2.81 -6.84 -41.90
N LEU A 461 3.44 -7.74 -42.66
CA LEU A 461 2.76 -8.57 -43.67
C LEU A 461 1.80 -9.63 -43.10
N GLY A 462 1.74 -9.79 -41.77
CA GLY A 462 0.72 -10.64 -41.14
C GLY A 462 -0.67 -10.00 -41.15
N ILE A 463 -0.76 -8.71 -41.48
CA ILE A 463 -2.01 -7.99 -41.75
C ILE A 463 -1.93 -7.45 -43.18
N GLN A 464 -2.88 -7.83 -44.03
CA GLN A 464 -2.94 -7.38 -45.41
C GLN A 464 -4.37 -6.99 -45.79
N ALA A 465 -4.49 -6.04 -46.71
CA ALA A 465 -5.77 -5.58 -47.24
C ALA A 465 -6.11 -6.36 -48.50
N PHE A 466 -7.36 -6.78 -48.62
CA PHE A 466 -7.88 -7.48 -49.79
C PHE A 466 -9.27 -6.95 -50.15
N GLU A 467 -9.61 -7.03 -51.42
CA GLU A 467 -10.95 -6.81 -51.92
C GLU A 467 -11.81 -8.05 -51.65
N PRO A 468 -12.89 -7.92 -50.86
CA PRO A 468 -13.81 -9.01 -50.55
C PRO A 468 -14.62 -9.44 -51.78
N GLN A 469 -14.61 -10.74 -52.07
CA GLN A 469 -15.47 -11.41 -53.04
C GLN A 469 -16.47 -12.28 -52.28
N LEU A 470 -17.77 -12.10 -52.52
CA LEU A 470 -18.81 -12.85 -51.84
C LEU A 470 -18.76 -14.33 -52.26
N VAL A 471 -18.56 -15.22 -51.29
CA VAL A 471 -18.55 -16.67 -51.50
C VAL A 471 -19.65 -17.36 -50.69
N GLU A 472 -20.15 -18.46 -51.25
CA GLU A 472 -21.03 -19.37 -50.54
C GLU A 472 -20.27 -20.18 -49.49
N GLY A 473 -20.97 -20.64 -48.46
CA GLY A 473 -20.39 -21.41 -47.36
C GLY A 473 -20.01 -20.56 -46.15
N LYS A 474 -19.11 -21.09 -45.31
CA LYS A 474 -18.72 -20.48 -44.03
C LYS A 474 -17.22 -20.23 -43.90
N ALA A 475 -16.41 -20.64 -44.87
CA ALA A 475 -14.95 -20.55 -44.87
C ALA A 475 -14.46 -19.73 -46.06
#